data_AF-A0A7Y6UC52-F1
#
_entry.id   AF-A0A7Y6UC52-F1
#
_cell.length_a   1.000
_cell.length_b   1.000
_cell.length_c   1.000
_cell.angle_alpha   90.00
_cell.angle_beta   90.00
_cell.angle_gamma   90.00
#
_symmetry.space_group_name_H-M   'P 1'
#
loop_
_entity.id
_entity.type
_entity.pdbx_description
1 polymer ?
#
loop_
_entity_poly.entity_id
_entity_poly.type
_entity_poly.pdbx_seq_one_letter_code
_entity_poly.pdbx_strand_id
1 'polypeptide(L)'
;VPLSYVYDGAKLYFHCAQTGHKLDAIRRNAKASFCVVDQDQIVPEEYTTYFRSVIVFGQMRVLTDEEEKRAAIEKLAVKYAPADTEAGRRMAIERDWKPLC
;
A
#
# COMPACT_ATOMS: atom_id res chain seq x y z
N VAL A 1 2.08 1.42 11.35
CA VAL A 1 1.36 0.49 10.45
C VAL A 1 2.19 0.10 9.22
N PRO A 2 3.31 -0.64 9.25
CA PRO A 2 4.06 -0.93 8.02
C PRO A 2 3.19 -1.68 7.01
N LEU A 3 3.33 -1.34 5.72
CA LEU A 3 2.54 -1.91 4.64
C LEU A 3 3.26 -1.73 3.29
N SER A 4 3.06 -2.71 2.40
CA SER A 4 3.38 -2.60 0.99
C SER A 4 2.32 -1.80 0.27
N TYR A 5 2.73 -0.90 -0.62
CA TYR A 5 1.82 0.03 -1.32
C TYR A 5 2.23 0.24 -2.77
N VAL A 6 1.33 0.75 -3.59
CA VAL A 6 1.61 1.29 -4.94
C VAL A 6 0.93 2.65 -5.08
N TYR A 7 1.61 3.57 -5.75
CA TYR A 7 1.06 4.85 -6.18
C TYR A 7 0.93 4.81 -7.71
N ASP A 8 -0.25 5.14 -8.25
CA ASP A 8 -0.51 5.08 -9.69
C ASP A 8 -0.53 6.46 -10.38
N GLY A 9 -0.07 7.51 -9.68
CA GLY A 9 -0.15 8.89 -10.14
C GLY A 9 -1.39 9.65 -9.64
N ALA A 10 -2.38 8.95 -9.09
CA ALA A 10 -3.57 9.57 -8.52
C ALA A 10 -3.91 9.06 -7.10
N LYS A 11 -3.77 7.76 -6.87
CA LYS A 11 -4.21 7.08 -5.65
C LYS A 11 -3.11 6.18 -5.09
N LEU A 12 -3.09 6.05 -3.77
CA LEU A 12 -2.29 5.07 -3.04
C LEU A 12 -3.15 3.84 -2.77
N TYR A 13 -2.61 2.66 -3.10
CA TYR A 13 -3.25 1.38 -2.83
C TYR A 13 -2.35 0.54 -1.94
N PHE A 14 -2.95 -0.18 -1.01
CA PHE A 14 -2.32 -1.23 -0.22
C PHE A 14 -3.36 -2.31 0.07
N HIS A 15 -2.91 -3.49 0.49
CA HIS A 15 -3.78 -4.57 0.92
C HIS A 15 -3.42 -5.00 2.35
N CYS A 16 -4.39 -5.56 3.08
CA CYS A 16 -4.21 -6.13 4.41
C CYS A 16 -5.21 -7.27 4.65
N ALA A 17 -5.04 -8.05 5.72
CA ALA A 17 -6.02 -9.07 6.09
C ALA A 17 -7.43 -8.49 6.28
N GLN A 18 -8.46 -9.32 6.05
CA GLN A 18 -9.89 -8.99 6.25
C GLN A 18 -10.28 -8.70 7.72
N THR A 19 -9.36 -8.92 8.66
CA THR A 19 -9.53 -8.63 10.09
C THR A 19 -8.27 -7.99 10.68
N GLY A 20 -8.44 -7.30 11.82
CA GLY A 20 -7.35 -6.74 12.61
C GLY A 20 -7.26 -5.21 12.57
N HIS A 21 -6.31 -4.68 13.34
CA HIS A 21 -6.23 -3.27 13.71
C HIS A 21 -6.23 -2.27 12.53
N LYS A 22 -5.69 -2.65 11.36
CA LYS A 22 -5.68 -1.78 10.17
C LYS A 22 -7.11 -1.47 9.70
N LEU A 23 -7.92 -2.51 9.51
CA LEU A 23 -9.30 -2.35 9.07
C LEU A 23 -10.17 -1.72 10.17
N ASP A 24 -9.94 -2.09 11.43
CA ASP A 24 -10.67 -1.49 12.54
C ASP A 24 -10.41 0.03 12.63
N ALA A 25 -9.17 0.47 12.41
CA ALA A 25 -8.82 1.88 12.35
C ALA A 25 -9.52 2.60 11.19
N ILE A 26 -9.46 2.04 9.98
CA ILE A 26 -10.12 2.61 8.78
C ILE A 26 -11.63 2.74 8.98
N ARG A 27 -12.28 1.70 9.54
CA ARG A 27 -13.73 1.68 9.81
C ARG A 27 -14.14 2.71 10.85
N ARG A 28 -13.29 2.96 11.86
CA ARG A 28 -13.56 3.95 12.92
C ARG A 28 -13.28 5.38 12.46
N ASN A 29 -12.26 5.59 11.62
CA ASN A 29 -11.89 6.89 11.12
C ASN A 29 -11.16 6.77 9.77
N ALA A 30 -11.76 7.35 8.73
CA ALA A 30 -11.21 7.35 7.39
C ALA A 30 -10.01 8.31 7.23
N LYS A 31 -9.85 9.31 8.12
CA LYS A 31 -8.75 10.29 8.01
C LYS A 31 -7.40 9.62 8.27
N ALA A 32 -6.46 9.83 7.37
CA ALA A 32 -5.15 9.22 7.43
C ALA A 32 -4.05 10.13 6.91
N SER A 33 -2.85 9.93 7.42
CA SER A 33 -1.60 10.37 6.81
C SER A 33 -0.85 9.17 6.25
N PHE A 34 -0.19 9.34 5.11
CA PHE A 34 0.71 8.35 4.53
C PHE A 34 2.10 8.94 4.39
N CYS A 35 3.08 8.31 5.01
CA CYS A 35 4.46 8.76 5.04
C CYS A 35 5.36 7.76 4.31
N VAL A 36 6.18 8.26 3.39
CA VAL A 36 7.26 7.50 2.75
C VAL A 36 8.56 8.20 3.07
N VAL A 37 9.48 7.48 3.71
CA VAL A 37 10.88 7.89 3.83
C VAL A 37 11.64 7.10 2.77
N ASP A 38 12.21 7.81 1.81
CA ASP A 38 12.98 7.23 0.70
C ASP A 38 14.47 7.13 1.04
N GLN A 39 14.98 8.08 1.81
CA GLN A 39 16.35 8.06 2.30
C GLN A 39 16.43 8.70 3.69
N ASP A 40 17.24 8.11 4.55
CA ASP A 40 17.70 8.66 5.80
C ASP A 40 19.24 8.61 5.86
N GLN A 41 19.86 9.74 6.23
CA GLN A 41 21.30 9.85 6.42
C GLN A 41 21.57 10.44 7.80
N ILE A 42 22.05 9.59 8.71
CA ILE A 42 22.42 10.01 10.06
C ILE A 42 23.76 10.77 9.98
N VAL A 43 23.80 11.97 10.56
CA VAL A 43 25.01 12.83 10.61
C VAL A 43 25.33 13.11 12.09
N PRO A 44 26.13 12.24 12.73
CA PRO A 44 26.40 12.31 14.17
C PRO A 44 27.04 13.64 14.61
N GLU A 45 27.94 14.19 13.80
CA GLU A 45 28.66 15.42 14.08
C GLU A 45 27.73 16.64 14.20
N GLU A 46 26.60 16.58 13.50
CA GLU A 46 25.56 17.61 13.50
C GLU A 46 24.38 17.26 14.42
N TYR A 47 24.41 16.11 15.10
CA TYR A 47 23.31 15.61 15.94
C TYR A 47 21.96 15.58 15.19
N THR A 48 21.98 15.23 13.90
CA THR A 48 20.78 15.26 13.05
C THR A 48 20.71 14.08 12.07
N THR A 49 19.56 13.94 11.41
CA THR A 49 19.37 13.01 10.29
C THR A 49 18.73 13.77 9.13
N TYR A 50 19.35 13.70 7.96
CA TYR A 50 18.76 14.22 6.74
C TYR A 50 17.81 13.20 6.14
N PHE A 51 16.59 13.63 5.83
CA PHE A 51 15.55 12.78 5.26
C PHE A 51 15.13 13.26 3.88
N ARG A 52 14.97 12.33 2.95
CA ARG A 52 14.14 12.51 1.75
C ARG A 52 12.82 11.80 1.99
N SER A 53 11.75 12.55 2.22
CA SER A 53 10.44 11.98 2.56
C SER A 53 9.28 12.78 1.99
N VAL A 54 8.12 12.14 1.92
CA VAL A 54 6.84 12.77 1.58
C VAL A 54 5.77 12.31 2.58
N ILE A 55 4.94 13.26 3.01
CA ILE A 55 3.74 12.99 3.80
C ILE A 55 2.54 13.54 3.04
N VAL A 56 1.53 12.69 2.82
CA VAL A 56 0.24 13.10 2.27
C VAL A 56 -0.86 12.86 3.29
N PHE A 57 -1.89 13.70 3.26
CA PHE A 57 -3.07 13.60 4.12
C PHE A 57 -4.30 13.39 3.25
N GLY A 58 -5.22 12.55 3.71
CA GLY A 58 -6.43 12.27 2.95
C GLY A 58 -7.39 11.38 3.70
N GLN A 59 -8.31 10.80 2.93
CA GLN A 59 -9.28 9.83 3.43
C GLN A 59 -9.05 8.48 2.76
N MET A 60 -9.06 7.42 3.57
CA MET A 60 -9.00 6.04 3.11
C MET A 60 -10.41 5.46 3.00
N ARG A 61 -10.63 4.59 2.01
CA ARG A 61 -11.82 3.75 1.90
C ARG A 61 -11.43 2.32 1.58
N VAL A 62 -12.24 1.37 2.01
CA VAL A 62 -12.14 -0.02 1.56
C VAL A 62 -12.76 -0.10 0.16
N LEU A 63 -12.08 -0.75 -0.77
CA LEU A 63 -12.65 -1.04 -2.10
C LEU A 63 -13.64 -2.19 -1.95
N THR A 64 -14.87 -2.01 -2.42
CA THR A 64 -15.93 -3.04 -2.37
C THR A 64 -16.31 -3.56 -3.74
N ASP A 65 -16.05 -2.79 -4.79
CA ASP A 65 -16.25 -3.19 -6.16
C ASP A 65 -15.14 -4.17 -6.60
N GLU A 66 -15.53 -5.30 -7.19
CA GLU A 66 -14.59 -6.36 -7.54
C GLU A 66 -13.62 -5.95 -8.65
N GLU A 67 -14.07 -5.13 -9.60
CA GLU A 67 -13.22 -4.64 -10.69
C GLU A 67 -12.19 -3.64 -10.16
N GLU A 68 -12.59 -2.69 -9.31
CA GLU A 68 -11.67 -1.76 -8.63
C GLU A 68 -10.64 -2.53 -7.78
N LYS A 69 -11.09 -3.55 -7.03
CA LYS A 69 -10.21 -4.40 -6.21
C LYS A 69 -9.20 -5.14 -7.08
N ARG A 70 -9.65 -5.74 -8.20
CA ARG A 70 -8.80 -6.47 -9.13
C ARG A 70 -7.75 -5.56 -9.75
N ALA A 71 -8.16 -4.40 -10.26
CA ALA A 71 -7.23 -3.42 -10.83
C ALA A 71 -6.20 -2.92 -9.79
N ALA A 72 -6.60 -2.74 -8.53
CA ALA A 72 -5.70 -2.31 -7.46
C ALA A 72 -4.66 -3.37 -7.09
N ILE A 73 -5.07 -4.64 -6.95
CA ILE A 73 -4.13 -5.72 -6.60
C ILE A 73 -3.19 -6.06 -7.75
N GLU A 74 -3.64 -5.92 -9.00
CA GLU A 74 -2.77 -6.05 -10.19
C GLU A 74 -1.65 -5.01 -10.19
N LYS A 75 -1.95 -3.75 -9.86
CA LYS A 75 -0.91 -2.69 -9.73
C LYS A 75 0.13 -3.03 -8.66
N LEU A 76 -0.31 -3.59 -7.52
CA LEU A 76 0.59 -4.07 -6.48
C LEU A 76 1.45 -5.23 -6.99
N ALA A 77 0.84 -6.21 -7.66
CA ALA A 77 1.55 -7.36 -8.21
C ALA A 77 2.60 -6.94 -9.25
N VAL A 78 2.30 -5.98 -10.12
CA VAL A 78 3.28 -5.42 -11.07
C VAL A 78 4.43 -4.71 -10.35
N LYS A 79 4.14 -3.91 -9.32
CA LYS A 79 5.18 -3.21 -8.55
C LYS A 79 6.13 -4.18 -7.83
N TYR A 80 5.59 -5.24 -7.22
CA TYR A 80 6.36 -6.13 -6.35
C TYR A 80 6.87 -7.42 -7.02
N ALA A 81 6.32 -7.78 -8.19
CA ALA A 81 6.78 -8.89 -9.03
C ALA A 81 6.88 -8.45 -10.52
N PRO A 82 7.71 -7.44 -10.84
CA PRO A 82 7.77 -6.87 -12.19
C PRO A 82 8.33 -7.84 -13.23
N ALA A 83 9.17 -8.79 -12.82
CA ALA A 83 9.78 -9.78 -13.70
C ALA A 83 8.89 -11.00 -13.97
N ASP A 84 7.76 -11.15 -13.27
CA ASP A 84 6.83 -12.25 -13.50
C ASP A 84 6.01 -12.02 -14.78
N THR A 85 5.40 -13.08 -15.28
CA THR A 85 4.43 -13.01 -16.37
C THR A 85 3.09 -12.47 -15.89
N GLU A 86 2.29 -11.94 -16.82
CA GLU A 86 0.91 -11.55 -16.51
C GLU A 86 0.08 -12.74 -16.01
N ALA A 87 0.24 -13.90 -16.64
CA ALA A 87 -0.43 -15.14 -16.24
C ALA A 87 0.00 -15.59 -14.83
N GLY A 88 1.28 -15.49 -14.50
CA GLY A 88 1.82 -15.79 -13.17
C GLY A 88 1.18 -14.93 -12.07
N ARG A 89 1.18 -13.61 -12.26
CA ARG A 89 0.51 -12.67 -11.35
C ARG A 89 -0.98 -12.95 -11.22
N ARG A 90 -1.66 -13.25 -12.33
CA ARG A 90 -3.09 -13.57 -12.35
C ARG A 90 -3.39 -14.82 -11.51
N MET A 91 -2.64 -15.90 -11.71
CA MET A 91 -2.80 -17.12 -10.91
C MET A 91 -2.56 -16.89 -9.42
N ALA A 92 -1.56 -16.07 -9.06
CA ALA A 92 -1.30 -15.70 -7.67
C ALA A 92 -2.47 -14.91 -7.05
N ILE A 93 -3.00 -13.93 -7.79
CA ILE A 93 -4.16 -13.14 -7.36
C ILE A 93 -5.39 -14.03 -7.18
N GLU A 94 -5.64 -14.97 -8.09
CA GLU A 94 -6.78 -15.89 -8.02
C GLU A 94 -6.70 -16.82 -6.82
N ARG A 95 -5.51 -17.38 -6.54
CA ARG A 95 -5.27 -18.24 -5.38
C ARG A 95 -5.58 -17.51 -4.07
N ASP A 96 -5.18 -16.24 -3.97
CA ASP A 96 -5.27 -15.45 -2.76
C ASP A 96 -6.46 -14.47 -2.76
N TRP A 97 -7.41 -14.63 -3.70
CA TRP A 97 -8.55 -13.72 -3.89
C TRP A 97 -9.51 -13.71 -2.70
N LYS A 98 -9.87 -14.90 -2.19
CA LYS A 98 -10.82 -15.05 -1.08
C LYS A 98 -10.40 -14.33 0.21
N PRO A 99 -9.13 -14.43 0.67
CA PRO A 99 -8.67 -13.68 1.84
C PRO A 99 -8.34 -12.20 1.56
N LEU A 100 -8.45 -11.73 0.31
CA LEU A 100 -8.15 -10.34 -0.07
C LEU A 100 -9.19 -9.37 0.51
N CYS A 101 -8.76 -8.34 1.24
CA CYS A 101 -9.64 -7.30 1.81
C CYS A 101 -10.33 -6.49 0.73
#